data_AF-A0A437P4E1-F1
#
_entry.id   AF-A0A437P4E1-F1
#
_cell.length_a   1.000
_cell.length_b   1.000
_cell.length_c   1.000
_cell.angle_alpha   90.00
_cell.angle_beta   90.00
_cell.angle_gamma   90.00
#
_symmetry.space_group_name_H-M   'P 1'
#
loop_
_entity.id
_entity.type
_entity.pdbx_description
1 polymer ?
#
loop_
_entity_poly.entity_id
_entity_poly.type
_entity_poly.pdbx_seq_one_letter_code
_entity_poly.pdbx_strand_id
1 'polypeptide(L)'
;MENTEIIIKLTSDEALVLSDWLERVQMTDLSRLVDDEAVWAPIHRLAGTLDKSLPGIFAADYGERLDAARRRLRPASDDLASDHEDSD
;
A
#
# COMPACT_ATOMS: atom_id res chain seq x y z
N MET A 1 12.23 10.15 -25.98
CA MET A 1 12.60 9.16 -24.97
C MET A 1 11.55 8.07 -25.06
N GLU A 2 11.96 6.80 -25.18
CA GLU A 2 11.00 5.71 -25.09
C GLU A 2 10.42 5.72 -23.67
N ASN A 3 9.11 5.90 -23.55
CA ASN A 3 8.41 5.77 -22.28
C ASN A 3 8.29 4.27 -21.98
N THR A 4 9.37 3.69 -21.46
CA THR A 4 9.37 2.29 -21.03
C THR A 4 8.37 2.16 -19.89
N GLU A 5 7.30 1.41 -20.12
CA GLU A 5 6.32 1.09 -19.08
C GLU A 5 6.95 0.18 -18.02
N ILE A 6 6.80 0.55 -16.75
CA ILE A 6 7.24 -0.27 -15.62
C ILE A 6 6.02 -1.08 -15.14
N ILE A 7 6.12 -2.41 -15.20
CA ILE A 7 5.08 -3.32 -14.73
C ILE A 7 5.39 -3.72 -13.29
N ILE A 8 4.50 -3.34 -12.36
CA ILE A 8 4.56 -3.76 -10.96
C ILE A 8 3.51 -4.86 -10.76
N LYS A 9 3.94 -6.03 -10.29
CA LYS A 9 3.04 -7.12 -9.92
C LYS A 9 2.81 -7.08 -8.42
N LEU A 10 1.53 -7.07 -8.04
CA LEU A 10 1.10 -7.09 -6.64
C LEU A 10 0.30 -8.36 -6.40
N THR A 11 0.52 -8.97 -5.24
CA THR A 11 -0.40 -9.98 -4.69
C THR A 11 -1.75 -9.34 -4.37
N SER A 12 -2.79 -10.15 -4.19
CA SER A 12 -4.11 -9.65 -3.80
C SER A 12 -4.08 -8.87 -2.48
N ASP A 13 -3.27 -9.31 -1.52
CA ASP A 13 -3.14 -8.64 -0.22
C ASP A 13 -2.42 -7.29 -0.35
N GLU A 14 -1.33 -7.23 -1.11
CA GLU A 14 -0.59 -5.98 -1.37
C GLU A 14 -1.46 -4.97 -2.11
N ALA A 15 -2.17 -5.43 -3.14
CA ALA A 15 -3.07 -4.58 -3.93
C ALA A 15 -4.19 -4.02 -3.05
N LEU A 16 -4.79 -4.84 -2.18
CA LEU A 16 -5.85 -4.43 -1.26
C LEU A 16 -5.37 -3.39 -0.24
N VAL A 17 -4.23 -3.63 0.40
CA VAL A 17 -3.66 -2.71 1.40
C VAL A 17 -3.21 -1.40 0.76
N LEU A 18 -2.62 -1.46 -0.44
CA LEU A 18 -2.17 -0.27 -1.16
C LEU A 18 -3.35 0.58 -1.65
N SER A 19 -4.39 -0.05 -2.20
CA SER A 19 -5.62 0.63 -2.64
C SER A 19 -6.28 1.38 -1.48
N ASP A 20 -6.46 0.72 -0.34
CA ASP A 20 -6.99 1.30 0.90
C ASP A 20 -6.17 2.50 1.42
N TRP A 21 -4.83 2.40 1.35
CA TRP A 21 -3.98 3.53 1.73
C TRP A 21 -4.11 4.70 0.74
N LEU A 22 -4.09 4.44 -0.57
CA LEU A 22 -4.23 5.46 -1.61
C LEU A 22 -5.57 6.20 -1.51
N GLU A 23 -6.64 5.50 -1.15
CA GLU A 23 -7.95 6.12 -0.92
C GLU A 23 -7.91 7.08 0.27
N ARG A 24 -7.41 6.63 1.43
CA ARG A 24 -7.28 7.49 2.63
C ARG A 24 -6.41 8.72 2.38
N VAL A 25 -5.33 8.55 1.64
CA VAL A 25 -4.41 9.62 1.29
C VAL A 25 -5.07 10.66 0.39
N GLN A 26 -5.88 10.24 -0.59
CA GLN A 26 -6.65 11.15 -1.45
C GLN A 26 -7.80 11.84 -0.72
N MET A 27 -8.41 11.19 0.28
CA MET A 27 -9.40 11.82 1.17
C MET A 27 -8.79 12.84 2.13
N THR A 28 -7.48 12.75 2.36
CA THR A 28 -6.70 13.71 3.15
C THR A 28 -6.11 14.78 2.23
N ASP A 29 -5.56 15.85 2.81
CA ASP A 29 -4.79 16.83 2.07
C ASP A 29 -3.49 16.21 1.53
N LEU A 30 -3.55 15.68 0.30
CA LEU A 30 -2.45 14.98 -0.38
C LEU A 30 -1.16 15.82 -0.39
N SER A 31 -1.28 17.14 -0.48
CA SER A 31 -0.16 18.08 -0.48
C SER A 31 0.66 18.05 0.82
N ARG A 32 0.09 17.57 1.92
CA ARG A 32 0.80 17.40 3.20
C ARG A 32 1.64 16.14 3.26
N LEU A 33 1.32 15.14 2.43
CA LEU A 33 2.01 13.86 2.40
C LEU A 33 2.96 13.74 1.22
N VAL A 34 2.63 14.41 0.11
CA VAL A 34 3.38 14.39 -1.14
C VAL A 34 3.57 15.83 -1.60
N ASP A 35 4.77 16.34 -1.39
CA ASP A 35 5.20 17.71 -1.66
C ASP A 35 5.45 17.98 -3.16
N ASP A 36 5.81 16.94 -3.92
CA ASP A 36 6.01 17.04 -5.37
C ASP A 36 4.74 16.72 -6.17
N GLU A 37 4.20 17.73 -6.86
CA GLU A 37 3.03 17.60 -7.74
C GLU A 37 3.25 16.60 -8.89
N ALA A 38 4.49 16.37 -9.32
CA ALA A 38 4.80 15.39 -10.36
C ALA A 38 4.39 13.96 -9.97
N VAL A 39 4.28 13.68 -8.67
CA VAL A 39 3.90 12.37 -8.13
C VAL A 39 2.38 12.19 -8.07
N TRP A 40 1.60 13.28 -8.09
CA TRP A 40 0.14 13.22 -7.98
C TRP A 40 -0.52 12.48 -9.14
N ALA A 41 -0.10 12.77 -10.38
CA ALA A 41 -0.65 12.11 -11.56
C ALA A 41 -0.37 10.58 -11.57
N PRO A 42 0.85 10.11 -11.28
CA PRO A 42 1.12 8.68 -11.04
C PRO A 42 0.28 8.05 -9.92
N ILE A 43 0.13 8.73 -8.77
CA ILE A 43 -0.69 8.25 -7.65
C ILE A 43 -2.15 8.05 -8.07
N HIS A 44 -2.75 9.05 -8.72
CA HIS A 44 -4.13 8.93 -9.22
C HIS A 44 -4.28 7.82 -10.26
N ARG A 45 -3.28 7.62 -11.13
CA ARG A 45 -3.28 6.52 -12.10
C ARG A 45 -3.23 5.16 -11.41
N LEU A 46 -2.37 5.01 -10.40
CA LEU A 46 -2.28 3.77 -9.60
C LEU A 46 -3.59 3.49 -8.87
N ALA A 47 -4.15 4.48 -8.18
CA ALA A 47 -5.43 4.34 -7.48
C ALA A 47 -6.54 3.91 -8.45
N GLY A 48 -6.72 4.63 -9.57
CA GLY A 48 -7.73 4.28 -10.56
C GLY A 48 -7.50 2.94 -11.28
N THR A 49 -6.27 2.43 -11.29
CA THR A 49 -5.96 1.10 -11.82
C THR A 49 -6.35 0.02 -10.81
N LEU A 50 -5.99 0.20 -9.54
CA LEU A 50 -6.32 -0.72 -8.46
C LEU A 50 -7.83 -0.81 -8.23
N ASP A 51 -8.56 0.31 -8.24
CA ASP A 51 -10.02 0.34 -8.08
C ASP A 51 -10.75 -0.48 -9.15
N LYS A 52 -10.22 -0.51 -10.38
CA LYS A 52 -10.77 -1.30 -11.48
C LYS A 52 -10.40 -2.78 -11.39
N SER A 53 -9.22 -3.09 -10.85
CA SER A 53 -8.70 -4.45 -10.78
C SER A 53 -9.14 -5.21 -9.53
N LEU A 54 -9.63 -4.52 -8.50
CA LEU A 54 -10.03 -5.11 -7.22
C LEU A 54 -11.54 -5.03 -7.00
N PRO A 55 -12.35 -5.96 -7.56
CA PRO A 55 -13.79 -5.99 -7.28
C PRO A 55 -14.10 -6.23 -5.79
N GLY A 56 -13.14 -6.78 -5.04
CA GLY A 56 -13.25 -7.05 -3.60
C GLY A 56 -13.31 -5.82 -2.70
N ILE A 57 -13.01 -4.61 -3.21
CA ILE A 57 -13.14 -3.37 -2.41
C ILE A 57 -14.61 -3.04 -2.08
N PHE A 58 -15.55 -3.54 -2.88
CA PHE A 58 -16.99 -3.35 -2.68
C PHE A 58 -17.65 -4.50 -1.90
N ALA A 59 -16.86 -5.46 -1.41
CA ALA A 59 -17.39 -6.60 -0.68
C ALA A 59 -17.83 -6.18 0.74
N ALA A 60 -18.93 -6.76 1.24
CA ALA A 60 -19.44 -6.45 2.57
C ALA A 60 -18.45 -6.79 3.70
N ASP A 61 -17.55 -7.74 3.45
CA ASP A 61 -16.48 -8.18 4.35
C ASP A 61 -15.12 -7.49 4.06
N TYR A 62 -15.13 -6.36 3.35
CA TYR A 62 -13.92 -5.61 2.96
C TYR A 62 -12.98 -5.34 4.15
N GLY A 63 -13.53 -4.86 5.27
CA GLY A 63 -12.73 -4.53 6.46
C GLY A 63 -11.99 -5.76 7.03
N GLU A 64 -12.67 -6.90 7.12
CA GLU A 64 -12.07 -8.14 7.62
C GLU A 64 -10.95 -8.65 6.70
N ARG A 65 -11.15 -8.55 5.38
CA ARG A 65 -10.15 -8.91 4.37
C ARG A 65 -8.93 -8.01 4.44
N LEU A 66 -9.15 -6.71 4.57
CA LEU A 66 -8.09 -5.72 4.70
C LEU A 66 -7.24 -5.98 5.95
N ASP A 67 -7.87 -6.24 7.09
CA ASP A 67 -7.15 -6.54 8.32
C ASP A 67 -6.43 -7.89 8.27
N ALA A 68 -6.99 -8.88 7.61
CA ALA A 68 -6.32 -10.15 7.35
C ALA A 68 -5.09 -9.97 6.43
N ALA A 69 -5.22 -9.19 5.35
CA ALA A 69 -4.13 -8.87 4.44
C ALA A 69 -3.00 -8.14 5.18
N ARG A 70 -3.32 -7.11 5.97
CA ARG A 70 -2.34 -6.39 6.81
C ARG A 70 -1.61 -7.32 7.76
N ARG A 71 -2.32 -8.25 8.41
CA ARG A 71 -1.69 -9.21 9.33
C ARG A 71 -0.70 -10.14 8.61
N ARG A 72 -0.99 -10.54 7.37
CA ARG A 72 -0.08 -11.38 6.57
C ARG A 72 1.13 -10.62 6.04
N LEU A 73 0.96 -9.33 5.72
CA LEU A 73 2.03 -8.49 5.15
C LEU A 73 2.93 -7.84 6.21
N ARG A 74 2.46 -7.69 7.46
CA ARG A 74 3.29 -7.14 8.53
C ARG A 74 4.47 -8.08 8.80
N PRO A 75 5.71 -7.57 8.81
CA PRO A 75 6.85 -8.39 9.21
C PRO A 75 6.64 -8.92 10.63
N ALA A 76 6.94 -10.20 10.85
CA ALA A 76 6.91 -10.79 12.18
C ALA A 76 7.86 -9.97 13.08
N SER A 77 7.32 -9.36 14.12
CA SER A 77 8.03 -8.36 14.93
C SER A 77 9.01 -8.97 15.95
N ASP A 78 9.57 -10.15 15.71
CA ASP A 78 10.32 -10.92 16.74
C ASP A 78 11.85 -11.03 16.53
N ASP A 79 12.45 -10.46 15.48
CA ASP A 79 13.91 -10.61 15.23
C ASP A 79 14.77 -9.39 15.61
N LEU A 80 14.26 -8.44 16.42
CA LEU A 80 15.07 -7.31 16.94
C LEU A 80 15.35 -7.39 18.46
N ALA A 81 15.10 -8.54 19.08
CA ALA A 81 15.49 -8.81 20.47
C ALA A 81 16.72 -9.73 20.58
N SER A 82 17.58 -9.80 19.56
CA SER A 82 18.85 -10.53 19.64
C SER A 82 20.05 -9.57 19.78
N ASP A 83 20.66 -9.63 20.96
CA ASP A 83 22.07 -9.38 21.27
C ASP A 83 22.57 -7.93 21.27
N HIS A 84 22.25 -7.21 22.34
CA HIS A 84 23.21 -6.29 22.98
C HIS A 84 23.25 -6.56 24.50
N GLU A 85 23.59 -7.80 24.87
CA GLU A 85 24.32 -8.02 26.11
C GLU A 85 25.80 -7.76 25.81
N ASP A 86 26.19 -6.48 25.81
CA ASP A 86 27.60 -6.10 25.91
C ASP A 86 28.15 -6.69 27.22
N SER A 87 29.08 -7.62 27.05
CA SER A 87 29.82 -8.25 28.14
C SER A 87 30.83 -7.27 28.74
N ASP A 88 30.94 -7.39 30.06
CA ASP A 88 31.87 -6.80 31.05
C ASP A 88 33.28 -6.40 30.53
#